data_AF-A0A7W0QC28-F1
#
_entry.id   AF-A0A7W0QC28-F1
#
_cell.length_a   1.000
_cell.length_b   1.000
_cell.length_c   1.000
_cell.angle_alpha   90.00
_cell.angle_beta   90.00
_cell.angle_gamma   90.00
#
_symmetry.space_group_name_H-M   'P 1'
#
loop_
_entity.id
_entity.type
_entity.pdbx_description
1 polymer ?
#
loop_
_entity_poly.entity_id
_entity_poly.type
_entity_poly.pdbx_seq_one_letter_code
_entity_poly.pdbx_strand_id
1 'polypeptide(L)'
;MTAAPGAEWVHAIERAYVAAATGGDVARGGAASGLHLARARAALGAIASHYLAVGTPRTFGLIATAETIDEAVLSIAAHRAWFAPREIRCADDPTLAAAAGGVVASLAETLACDIVCVHAPLAIRAAQLRRGTHVNMLAAGTIDDDLRRLATVSHEAADLGALAAGLIDGRQLDELTVFIAGDAAIALGVLARSGRS
;
A
#
# COMPACT_ATOMS: atom_id res chain seq x y z
N MET A 1 1.56 13.54 -18.30
CA MET A 1 2.39 12.73 -17.38
C MET A 1 2.40 11.31 -17.92
N THR A 2 3.46 10.90 -18.60
CA THR A 2 3.67 9.51 -19.01
C THR A 2 4.07 8.70 -17.78
N ALA A 3 3.41 7.56 -17.54
CA ALA A 3 3.74 6.67 -16.44
C ALA A 3 5.24 6.33 -16.45
N ALA A 4 5.89 6.34 -15.29
CA ALA A 4 7.28 5.93 -15.20
C ALA A 4 7.41 4.48 -15.73
N PRO A 5 8.38 4.19 -16.61
CA PRO A 5 8.62 2.83 -17.08
C PRO A 5 8.95 1.95 -15.86
N GLY A 6 8.05 1.03 -15.51
CA GLY A 6 8.19 0.16 -14.34
C GLY A 6 6.91 -0.09 -13.53
N ALA A 7 5.84 0.68 -13.75
CA ALA A 7 4.59 0.57 -12.97
C ALA A 7 3.33 0.21 -13.77
N GLU A 8 3.46 -0.21 -15.04
CA GLU A 8 2.31 -0.62 -15.87
C GLU A 8 1.44 -1.72 -15.22
N TRP A 9 2.09 -2.60 -14.46
CA TRP A 9 1.44 -3.66 -13.70
C TRP A 9 0.52 -3.10 -12.60
N VAL A 10 0.85 -1.96 -11.99
CA VAL A 10 0.01 -1.30 -10.99
C VAL A 10 -1.30 -0.83 -11.63
N HIS A 11 -1.21 -0.12 -12.76
CA HIS A 11 -2.40 0.34 -13.50
C HIS A 11 -3.22 -0.82 -14.07
N ALA A 12 -2.59 -1.93 -14.45
CA ALA A 12 -3.30 -3.12 -14.90
C ALA A 12 -4.13 -3.75 -13.76
N ILE A 13 -3.57 -3.78 -12.54
CA ILE A 13 -4.26 -4.26 -11.34
C ILE A 13 -5.40 -3.31 -10.97
N GLU A 14 -5.14 -1.99 -10.94
CA GLU A 14 -6.16 -0.96 -10.69
C GLU A 14 -7.37 -1.13 -11.61
N ARG A 15 -7.14 -1.23 -12.94
CA ARG A 15 -8.21 -1.46 -13.92
C ARG A 15 -9.01 -2.74 -13.65
N ALA A 16 -8.36 -3.79 -13.16
CA ALA A 16 -9.06 -5.01 -12.80
C ALA A 16 -9.94 -4.84 -11.55
N TYR A 17 -9.49 -4.10 -10.54
CA TYR A 17 -10.33 -3.77 -9.38
C TYR A 17 -11.53 -2.89 -9.78
N VAL A 18 -11.32 -1.89 -10.65
CA VAL A 18 -12.41 -1.07 -11.21
C VAL A 18 -13.41 -1.95 -11.95
N ALA A 19 -12.93 -2.81 -12.86
CA ALA A 19 -13.80 -3.71 -13.62
C ALA A 19 -14.64 -4.60 -12.69
N ALA A 20 -14.02 -5.17 -11.64
CA ALA A 20 -14.72 -6.00 -10.67
C ALA A 20 -15.84 -5.23 -9.93
N ALA A 21 -15.56 -3.98 -9.52
CA ALA A 21 -16.52 -3.14 -8.80
C ALA A 21 -17.68 -2.69 -9.69
N THR A 22 -17.46 -2.54 -11.00
CA THR A 22 -18.50 -2.17 -11.97
C THR A 22 -19.21 -3.38 -12.58
N GLY A 23 -19.08 -4.59 -12.01
CA GLY A 23 -19.78 -5.80 -12.44
C GLY A 23 -19.13 -6.54 -13.62
N GLY A 24 -17.90 -6.19 -13.98
CA GLY A 24 -17.10 -6.89 -14.99
C GLY A 24 -16.54 -8.22 -14.47
N ASP A 25 -16.40 -9.19 -15.36
CA ASP A 25 -15.75 -10.46 -15.05
C ASP A 25 -14.23 -10.29 -14.97
N VAL A 26 -13.64 -10.73 -13.85
CA VAL A 26 -12.22 -10.58 -13.57
C VAL A 26 -11.60 -11.89 -13.12
N ALA A 27 -10.43 -12.20 -13.70
CA ALA A 27 -9.66 -13.34 -13.27
C ALA A 27 -9.20 -13.16 -11.81
N ARG A 28 -9.45 -14.17 -10.99
CA ARG A 28 -8.96 -14.27 -9.62
C ARG A 28 -7.89 -15.37 -9.55
N GLY A 29 -6.72 -15.01 -9.05
CA GLY A 29 -5.61 -15.93 -8.79
C GLY A 29 -5.64 -16.44 -7.35
N GLY A 30 -5.05 -17.63 -7.15
CA GLY A 30 -4.81 -18.20 -5.84
C GLY A 30 -3.31 -18.30 -5.56
N ALA A 31 -2.84 -19.50 -5.18
CA ALA A 31 -1.43 -19.79 -4.90
C ALA A 31 -0.51 -19.21 -5.98
N ALA A 32 0.37 -18.30 -5.56
CA ALA A 32 1.27 -17.57 -6.42
C ALA A 32 2.71 -17.74 -5.95
N SER A 33 3.66 -17.48 -6.84
CA SER A 33 5.06 -17.33 -6.42
C SER A 33 5.18 -16.18 -5.42
N GLY A 34 6.15 -16.27 -4.51
CA GLY A 34 6.40 -15.19 -3.52
C GLY A 34 6.55 -13.82 -4.17
N LEU A 35 7.21 -13.74 -5.34
CA LEU A 35 7.35 -12.51 -6.11
C LEU A 35 6.01 -11.93 -6.60
N HIS A 36 5.08 -12.78 -7.07
CA HIS A 36 3.77 -12.30 -7.51
C HIS A 36 2.94 -11.79 -6.33
N LEU A 37 3.00 -12.46 -5.17
CA LEU A 37 2.33 -11.97 -3.97
C LEU A 37 2.91 -10.63 -3.49
N ALA A 38 4.25 -10.52 -3.48
CA ALA A 38 4.94 -9.28 -3.12
C ALA A 38 4.57 -8.11 -4.05
N ARG A 39 4.56 -8.34 -5.36
CA ARG A 39 4.09 -7.35 -6.35
C ARG A 39 2.63 -7.01 -6.11
N ALA A 40 1.75 -8.00 -5.98
CA ALA A 40 0.33 -7.77 -5.75
C ALA A 40 0.11 -6.84 -4.55
N ARG A 41 0.66 -7.17 -3.37
CA ARG A 41 0.56 -6.33 -2.16
C ARG A 41 1.11 -4.92 -2.36
N ALA A 42 2.24 -4.78 -3.03
CA ALA A 42 2.81 -3.47 -3.35
C ALA A 42 1.88 -2.63 -4.24
N ALA A 43 1.22 -3.21 -5.25
CA ALA A 43 0.19 -2.51 -6.03
C ALA A 43 -1.00 -2.12 -5.18
N LEU A 44 -1.51 -3.02 -4.33
CA LEU A 44 -2.67 -2.73 -3.49
C LEU A 44 -2.41 -1.51 -2.61
N GLY A 45 -1.26 -1.47 -1.95
CA GLY A 45 -0.85 -0.31 -1.14
C GLY A 45 -0.75 0.96 -1.98
N ALA A 46 -0.14 0.90 -3.16
CA ALA A 46 -0.01 2.06 -4.04
C ALA A 46 -1.37 2.57 -4.54
N ILE A 47 -2.28 1.67 -4.94
CA ILE A 47 -3.63 2.01 -5.38
C ILE A 47 -4.39 2.63 -4.21
N ALA A 48 -4.39 1.98 -3.04
CA ALA A 48 -5.07 2.49 -1.86
C ALA A 48 -4.57 3.90 -1.50
N SER A 49 -3.25 4.11 -1.49
CA SER A 49 -2.64 5.41 -1.26
C SER A 49 -3.03 6.46 -2.31
N HIS A 50 -3.19 6.08 -3.58
CA HIS A 50 -3.64 7.01 -4.63
C HIS A 50 -4.99 7.68 -4.28
N TYR A 51 -5.89 6.93 -3.64
CA TYR A 51 -7.25 7.40 -3.32
C TYR A 51 -7.43 7.87 -1.87
N LEU A 52 -6.65 7.33 -0.92
CA LEU A 52 -6.82 7.57 0.52
C LEU A 52 -5.80 8.54 1.11
N ALA A 53 -4.59 8.65 0.53
CA ALA A 53 -3.58 9.56 1.06
C ALA A 53 -3.96 11.03 0.78
N VAL A 54 -3.78 11.88 1.78
CA VAL A 54 -4.15 13.30 1.71
C VAL A 54 -3.02 14.15 1.11
N GLY A 55 -3.39 15.16 0.32
CA GLY A 55 -2.45 16.18 -0.16
C GLY A 55 -1.46 15.66 -1.21
N THR A 56 -0.18 16.00 -1.03
CA THR A 56 0.92 15.55 -1.90
C THR A 56 1.98 14.89 -1.01
N PRO A 57 1.82 13.59 -0.68
CA PRO A 57 2.72 12.87 0.20
C PRO A 57 4.19 13.02 -0.22
N ARG A 58 5.05 13.41 0.71
CA ARG A 58 6.49 13.63 0.46
C ARG A 58 7.36 12.64 1.22
N THR A 59 6.86 12.13 2.33
CA THR A 59 7.57 11.24 3.24
C THR A 59 6.92 9.86 3.27
N PHE A 60 7.74 8.82 3.16
CA PHE A 60 7.30 7.43 3.15
C PHE A 60 7.98 6.68 4.28
N GLY A 61 7.21 6.02 5.12
CA GLY A 61 7.69 5.10 6.15
C GLY A 61 7.65 3.66 5.65
N LEU A 62 8.73 2.90 5.86
CA LEU A 62 8.79 1.47 5.61
C LEU A 62 9.07 0.71 6.90
N ILE A 63 8.24 -0.30 7.17
CA ILE A 63 8.40 -1.21 8.30
C ILE A 63 8.39 -2.63 7.73
N ALA A 64 9.49 -3.35 7.88
CA ALA A 64 9.66 -4.71 7.36
C ALA A 64 10.52 -5.55 8.32
N THR A 65 10.48 -6.86 8.13
CA THR A 65 11.46 -7.80 8.69
C THR A 65 12.51 -8.15 7.63
N ALA A 66 13.58 -8.84 8.01
CA ALA A 66 14.61 -9.29 7.08
C ALA A 66 14.03 -10.09 5.89
N GLU A 67 12.97 -10.87 6.12
CA GLU A 67 12.31 -11.71 5.13
C GLU A 67 11.40 -10.91 4.17
N THR A 68 11.06 -9.66 4.50
CA THR A 68 10.08 -8.85 3.77
C THR A 68 10.66 -7.55 3.21
N ILE A 69 11.98 -7.37 3.26
CA ILE A 69 12.68 -6.22 2.67
C ILE A 69 12.36 -6.08 1.17
N ASP A 70 12.41 -7.17 0.40
CA ASP A 70 12.11 -7.14 -1.03
C ASP A 70 10.66 -6.69 -1.32
N GLU A 71 9.71 -7.09 -0.45
CA GLU A 71 8.32 -6.63 -0.56
C GLU A 71 8.20 -5.12 -0.29
N ALA A 72 8.91 -4.62 0.72
CA ALA A 72 8.91 -3.20 1.07
C ALA A 72 9.55 -2.33 -0.02
N VAL A 73 10.62 -2.81 -0.68
CA VAL A 73 11.23 -2.13 -1.83
C VAL A 73 10.26 -2.08 -3.02
N LEU A 74 9.52 -3.17 -3.27
CA LEU A 74 8.48 -3.19 -4.30
C LEU A 74 7.37 -2.18 -4.02
N SER A 75 7.01 -1.93 -2.75
CA SER A 75 6.04 -0.87 -2.40
C SER A 75 6.52 0.51 -2.86
N ILE A 76 7.79 0.86 -2.69
CA ILE A 76 8.32 2.13 -3.21
C ILE A 76 8.24 2.16 -4.74
N ALA A 77 8.61 1.07 -5.41
CA ALA A 77 8.52 0.99 -6.86
C ALA A 77 7.07 1.15 -7.37
N ALA A 78 6.09 0.58 -6.67
CA ALA A 78 4.68 0.68 -7.01
C ALA A 78 4.14 2.11 -6.81
N HIS A 79 4.45 2.75 -5.67
CA HIS A 79 3.99 4.11 -5.38
C HIS A 79 4.55 5.15 -6.36
N ARG A 80 5.71 4.88 -6.97
CA ARG A 80 6.28 5.72 -8.04
C ARG A 80 5.40 5.81 -9.30
N ALA A 81 4.33 5.03 -9.42
CA ALA A 81 3.30 5.22 -10.44
C ALA A 81 2.63 6.61 -10.34
N TRP A 82 2.43 7.12 -9.11
CA TRP A 82 1.68 8.35 -8.85
C TRP A 82 2.41 9.35 -7.97
N PHE A 83 3.37 8.89 -7.17
CA PHE A 83 4.06 9.69 -6.17
C PHE A 83 5.54 9.84 -6.50
N ALA A 84 6.12 10.96 -6.07
CA ALA A 84 7.56 11.20 -6.11
C ALA A 84 8.06 11.40 -4.67
N PRO A 85 8.22 10.33 -3.87
CA PRO A 85 8.65 10.45 -2.49
C PRO A 85 10.03 11.12 -2.43
N ARG A 86 10.16 12.13 -1.56
CA ARG A 86 11.42 12.86 -1.35
C ARG A 86 12.27 12.23 -0.27
N GLU A 87 11.63 11.59 0.70
CA GLU A 87 12.27 11.00 1.85
C GLU A 87 11.63 9.65 2.16
N ILE A 88 12.46 8.63 2.34
CA ILE A 88 12.04 7.28 2.73
C ILE A 88 12.71 6.96 4.07
N ARG A 89 11.90 6.73 5.11
CA ARG A 89 12.34 6.39 6.46
C ARG A 89 12.07 4.92 6.72
N CYS A 90 13.10 4.19 7.13
CA CYS A 90 13.04 2.75 7.35
C CYS A 90 13.22 2.47 8.83
N ALA A 91 12.24 1.79 9.45
CA ALA A 91 12.22 1.57 10.88
C ALA A 91 13.36 0.65 11.33
N ASP A 92 14.32 1.21 12.06
CA ASP A 92 15.36 0.53 12.83
C ASP A 92 16.20 -0.52 12.05
N ASP A 93 16.21 -0.46 10.71
CA ASP A 93 16.90 -1.43 9.85
C ASP A 93 17.77 -0.75 8.75
N PRO A 94 19.11 -0.82 8.86
CA PRO A 94 20.03 -0.28 7.86
C PRO A 94 20.02 -1.03 6.52
N THR A 95 19.68 -2.31 6.51
CA THR A 95 19.57 -3.12 5.29
C THR A 95 18.36 -2.67 4.49
N LEU A 96 17.22 -2.48 5.15
CA LEU A 96 16.02 -1.92 4.53
C LEU A 96 16.27 -0.52 3.99
N ALA A 97 16.91 0.36 4.77
CA ALA A 97 17.27 1.71 4.33
C ALA A 97 18.15 1.70 3.07
N ALA A 98 19.19 0.87 3.05
CA ALA A 98 20.06 0.74 1.89
C ALA A 98 19.31 0.20 0.65
N ALA A 99 18.47 -0.82 0.82
CA ALA A 99 17.72 -1.44 -0.28
C ALA A 99 16.64 -0.51 -0.87
N ALA A 100 15.94 0.26 -0.03
CA ALA A 100 14.90 1.19 -0.45
C ALA A 100 15.45 2.54 -0.96
N GLY A 101 16.74 2.81 -0.78
CA GLY A 101 17.34 4.12 -1.04
C GLY A 101 16.84 5.19 -0.06
N GLY A 102 16.65 4.81 1.21
CA GLY A 102 16.15 5.65 2.29
C GLY A 102 17.18 5.87 3.41
N VAL A 103 16.69 6.30 4.57
CA VAL A 103 17.47 6.49 5.80
C VAL A 103 16.91 5.63 6.92
N VAL A 104 17.78 5.20 7.84
CA VAL A 104 17.37 4.55 9.08
C VAL A 104 16.70 5.61 9.97
N ALA A 105 15.55 5.26 10.52
CA ALA A 105 14.80 6.10 11.46
C ALA A 105 14.18 5.21 12.54
N SER A 106 13.84 5.81 13.69
CA SER A 106 13.08 5.08 14.71
C SER A 106 11.70 4.69 14.20
N LEU A 107 11.09 3.67 14.82
CA LEU A 107 9.68 3.33 14.56
C LEU A 107 8.75 4.55 14.67
N ALA A 108 8.96 5.43 15.66
CA ALA A 108 8.15 6.63 15.85
C ALA A 108 8.30 7.64 14.71
N GLU A 109 9.52 7.87 14.22
CA GLU A 109 9.78 8.75 13.07
C GLU A 109 9.24 8.18 11.76
N THR A 110 9.22 6.85 11.65
CA THR A 110 8.68 6.13 10.49
C THR A 110 7.15 6.22 10.47
N LEU A 111 6.49 6.04 11.62
CA LEU A 111 5.03 6.18 11.77
C LEU A 111 4.54 7.63 11.61
N ALA A 112 5.45 8.59 11.68
CA ALA A 112 5.19 10.01 11.47
C ALA A 112 5.23 10.46 10.00
N CYS A 113 5.46 9.55 9.05
CA CYS A 113 5.43 9.83 7.61
C CYS A 113 4.00 10.06 7.09
N ASP A 114 3.90 10.65 5.90
CA ASP A 114 2.62 10.90 5.22
C ASP A 114 1.97 9.56 4.80
N ILE A 115 2.77 8.65 4.24
CA ILE A 115 2.38 7.27 3.92
C ILE A 115 3.29 6.32 4.67
N VAL A 116 2.73 5.29 5.30
CA VAL A 116 3.48 4.22 5.98
C VAL A 116 3.09 2.88 5.39
N CYS A 117 4.06 2.13 4.86
CA CYS A 117 3.85 0.76 4.36
C CYS A 117 4.40 -0.25 5.38
N VAL A 118 3.50 -1.09 5.89
CA VAL A 118 3.79 -2.07 6.95
C VAL A 118 3.77 -3.48 6.38
N HIS A 119 4.97 -4.05 6.23
CA HIS A 119 5.24 -5.40 5.74
C HIS A 119 5.62 -6.39 6.84
N ALA A 120 5.57 -5.96 8.11
CA ALA A 120 5.87 -6.79 9.28
C ALA A 120 4.68 -6.83 10.24
N PRO A 121 4.58 -7.87 11.11
CA PRO A 121 3.61 -7.87 12.20
C PRO A 121 3.76 -6.67 13.13
N LEU A 122 2.72 -5.83 13.19
CA LEU A 122 2.73 -4.61 14.00
C LEU A 122 1.35 -4.32 14.60
N ALA A 123 1.34 -3.91 15.86
CA ALA A 123 0.19 -3.29 16.50
C ALA A 123 0.34 -1.77 16.44
N ILE A 124 -0.62 -1.08 15.82
CA ILE A 124 -0.59 0.37 15.62
C ILE A 124 -1.66 1.01 16.48
N ARG A 125 -1.26 2.04 17.23
CA ARG A 125 -2.14 2.85 18.07
C ARG A 125 -2.29 4.25 17.50
N ALA A 126 -3.46 4.86 17.68
CA ALA A 126 -3.74 6.20 17.18
C ALA A 126 -2.70 7.24 17.63
N ALA A 127 -2.24 7.16 18.88
CA ALA A 127 -1.27 8.09 19.46
C ALA A 127 0.13 8.06 18.81
N GLN A 128 0.42 7.05 17.97
CA GLN A 128 1.69 6.93 17.26
C GLN A 128 1.67 7.63 15.88
N LEU A 129 0.50 8.01 15.39
CA LEU A 129 0.31 8.57 14.05
C LEU A 129 0.11 10.09 14.11
N ARG A 130 0.53 10.77 13.04
CA ARG A 130 0.21 12.19 12.84
C ARG A 130 -1.11 12.31 12.10
N ARG A 131 -1.84 13.40 12.33
CA ARG A 131 -3.04 13.70 11.53
C ARG A 131 -2.68 13.73 10.04
N GLY A 132 -3.52 13.13 9.21
CA GLY A 132 -3.28 12.99 7.78
C GLY A 132 -2.37 11.82 7.37
N THR A 133 -1.81 11.05 8.32
CA THR A 133 -1.04 9.85 7.99
C THR A 133 -1.96 8.77 7.39
N HIS A 134 -1.53 8.24 6.25
CA HIS A 134 -2.11 7.06 5.62
C HIS A 134 -1.25 5.82 5.88
N VAL A 135 -1.85 4.76 6.40
CA VAL A 135 -1.16 3.50 6.69
C VAL A 135 -1.65 2.40 5.75
N ASN A 136 -0.72 1.79 5.02
CA ASN A 136 -0.93 0.53 4.32
C ASN A 136 -0.49 -0.63 5.22
N MET A 137 -1.45 -1.38 5.77
CA MET A 137 -1.20 -2.61 6.51
C MET A 137 -1.21 -3.79 5.53
N LEU A 138 -0.01 -4.15 5.04
CA LEU A 138 0.21 -5.12 3.96
C LEU A 138 0.62 -6.51 4.47
N ALA A 139 1.03 -6.59 5.73
CA ALA A 139 1.19 -7.83 6.49
C ALA A 139 0.14 -7.94 7.61
N ALA A 140 0.09 -9.08 8.27
CA ALA A 140 -0.80 -9.29 9.42
C ALA A 140 -0.51 -8.24 10.50
N GLY A 141 -1.52 -7.51 10.96
CA GLY A 141 -1.34 -6.48 11.98
C GLY A 141 -2.65 -6.19 12.70
N THR A 142 -2.57 -5.37 13.73
CA THR A 142 -3.73 -4.95 14.51
C THR A 142 -3.74 -3.44 14.70
N ILE A 143 -4.93 -2.87 14.71
CA ILE A 143 -5.17 -1.48 15.08
C ILE A 143 -6.02 -1.46 16.35
N ASP A 144 -5.68 -0.55 17.27
CA ASP A 144 -6.42 -0.38 18.52
C ASP A 144 -7.79 0.28 18.30
N ASP A 145 -8.64 0.22 19.34
CA ASP A 145 -10.01 0.74 19.29
C ASP A 145 -10.06 2.25 19.08
N ASP A 146 -9.05 2.97 19.56
CA ASP A 146 -8.93 4.41 19.34
C ASP A 146 -8.67 4.70 17.86
N LEU A 147 -7.74 3.99 17.23
CA LEU A 147 -7.46 4.15 15.81
C LEU A 147 -8.67 3.74 14.95
N ARG A 148 -9.38 2.67 15.31
CA ARG A 148 -10.62 2.26 14.63
C ARG A 148 -11.72 3.34 14.66
N ARG A 149 -11.77 4.14 15.73
CA ARG A 149 -12.75 5.23 15.87
C ARG A 149 -12.33 6.50 15.15
N LEU A 150 -11.02 6.76 15.07
CA LEU A 150 -10.47 8.01 14.55
C LEU A 150 -10.07 7.95 13.08
N ALA A 151 -9.83 6.76 12.54
CA ALA A 151 -9.40 6.57 11.16
C ALA A 151 -10.54 6.07 10.28
N THR A 152 -10.53 6.51 9.03
CA THR A 152 -11.22 5.80 7.95
C THR A 152 -10.45 4.52 7.64
N VAL A 153 -11.07 3.37 7.93
CA VAL A 153 -10.49 2.04 7.71
C VAL A 153 -11.10 1.43 6.47
N SER A 154 -10.27 1.10 5.49
CA SER A 154 -10.68 0.48 4.23
C SER A 154 -10.05 -0.92 4.09
N HIS A 155 -10.83 -1.87 3.59
CA HIS A 155 -10.42 -3.24 3.35
C HIS A 155 -10.37 -3.53 1.85
N GLU A 156 -9.33 -4.26 1.41
CA GLU A 156 -9.16 -4.60 -0.01
C GLU A 156 -10.43 -5.18 -0.66
N ALA A 157 -10.99 -6.23 -0.05
CA ALA A 157 -12.09 -7.00 -0.64
C ALA A 157 -13.41 -6.21 -0.75
N ALA A 158 -13.61 -5.22 0.13
CA ALA A 158 -14.85 -4.44 0.19
C ALA A 158 -14.73 -3.12 -0.57
N ASP A 159 -13.59 -2.44 -0.43
CA ASP A 159 -13.54 -1.00 -0.71
C ASP A 159 -12.63 -0.64 -1.89
N LEU A 160 -11.54 -1.38 -2.13
CA LEU A 160 -10.49 -0.93 -3.05
C LEU A 160 -11.00 -0.71 -4.48
N GLY A 161 -11.83 -1.63 -4.99
CA GLY A 161 -12.44 -1.49 -6.30
C GLY A 161 -13.46 -0.36 -6.38
N ALA A 162 -14.26 -0.17 -5.33
CA ALA A 162 -15.26 0.90 -5.27
C ALA A 162 -14.60 2.28 -5.17
N LEU A 163 -13.53 2.41 -4.39
CA LEU A 163 -12.67 3.60 -4.33
C LEU A 163 -12.08 3.91 -5.71
N ALA A 164 -11.46 2.91 -6.34
CA ALA A 164 -10.82 3.10 -7.64
C ALA A 164 -11.82 3.45 -8.76
N ALA A 165 -13.05 2.93 -8.67
CA ALA A 165 -14.13 3.22 -9.60
C ALA A 165 -14.86 4.55 -9.30
N GLY A 166 -14.53 5.25 -8.20
CA GLY A 166 -15.21 6.47 -7.78
C GLY A 166 -16.66 6.24 -7.32
N LEU A 167 -16.98 5.02 -6.86
CA LEU A 167 -18.31 4.65 -6.35
C LEU A 167 -18.49 5.03 -4.88
N ILE A 168 -17.39 5.12 -4.15
CA ILE A 168 -17.32 5.64 -2.79
C ILE A 168 -16.24 6.70 -2.72
N ASP A 169 -16.44 7.69 -1.85
CA ASP A 169 -15.46 8.73 -1.63
C ASP A 169 -14.20 8.14 -0.96
N GLY A 170 -13.04 8.60 -1.43
CA GLY A 170 -11.77 8.33 -0.78
C GLY A 170 -11.46 9.38 0.29
N ARG A 171 -10.31 10.03 0.13
CA ARG A 171 -9.75 11.04 1.05
C ARG A 171 -10.78 12.02 1.65
N GLN A 172 -10.71 12.19 2.96
CA GLN A 172 -11.23 13.36 3.69
C GLN A 172 -10.05 14.11 4.35
N LEU A 173 -10.12 15.45 4.39
CA LEU A 173 -9.01 16.26 4.90
C LEU A 173 -8.76 16.00 6.40
N ASP A 174 -7.49 15.94 6.78
CA ASP A 174 -7.00 15.78 8.17
C ASP A 174 -7.37 14.47 8.89
N GLU A 175 -7.94 13.48 8.20
CA GLU A 175 -8.23 12.17 8.76
C GLU A 175 -7.01 11.24 8.76
N LEU A 176 -6.94 10.37 9.75
CA LEU A 176 -6.11 9.18 9.68
C LEU A 176 -6.79 8.20 8.71
N THR A 177 -6.02 7.53 7.86
CA THR A 177 -6.56 6.47 7.02
C THR A 177 -5.74 5.20 7.15
N VAL A 178 -6.42 4.05 7.19
CA VAL A 178 -5.77 2.74 7.26
C VAL A 178 -6.35 1.86 6.17
N PHE A 179 -5.49 1.42 5.25
CA PHE A 179 -5.82 0.39 4.28
C PHE A 179 -5.33 -0.98 4.78
N ILE A 180 -6.19 -1.98 4.74
CA ILE A 180 -5.88 -3.36 5.14
C ILE A 180 -5.94 -4.26 3.91
N ALA A 181 -4.78 -4.81 3.54
CA ALA A 181 -4.68 -5.76 2.44
C ALA A 181 -5.37 -7.09 2.79
N GLY A 182 -6.00 -7.71 1.80
CA GLY A 182 -6.63 -9.02 1.87
C GLY A 182 -5.78 -10.09 1.17
N ASP A 183 -6.46 -10.97 0.42
CA ASP A 183 -5.82 -12.10 -0.27
C ASP A 183 -5.20 -11.72 -1.63
N ALA A 184 -5.40 -10.47 -2.08
CA ALA A 184 -4.92 -9.97 -3.36
C ALA A 184 -5.37 -10.79 -4.59
N ALA A 185 -6.50 -11.52 -4.50
CA ALA A 185 -6.89 -12.50 -5.53
C ALA A 185 -7.01 -11.88 -6.93
N ILE A 186 -7.59 -10.68 -7.05
CA ILE A 186 -7.73 -9.98 -8.34
C ILE A 186 -6.34 -9.59 -8.88
N ALA A 187 -5.50 -8.99 -8.04
CA ALA A 187 -4.14 -8.60 -8.41
C ALA A 187 -3.30 -9.81 -8.90
N LEU A 188 -3.39 -10.92 -8.18
CA LEU A 188 -2.70 -12.17 -8.54
C LEU A 188 -3.21 -12.73 -9.89
N GLY A 189 -4.52 -12.64 -10.15
CA GLY A 189 -5.11 -13.04 -11.43
C GLY A 189 -4.63 -12.20 -12.62
N VAL A 190 -4.32 -10.93 -12.39
CA VAL A 190 -3.68 -10.06 -13.40
C VAL A 190 -2.23 -10.49 -13.64
N LEU A 191 -1.41 -10.57 -12.58
CA LEU A 191 0.01 -10.87 -12.70
C LEU A 191 0.29 -12.26 -13.30
N ALA A 192 -0.53 -13.25 -12.99
CA ALA A 192 -0.41 -14.59 -13.55
C ALA A 192 -0.62 -14.63 -15.08
N ARG A 193 -1.39 -13.68 -15.64
CA ARG A 193 -1.62 -13.57 -17.10
C ARG A 193 -0.46 -12.88 -17.81
N SER A 194 0.13 -11.86 -17.18
CA SER A 194 1.25 -11.10 -17.76
C SER A 194 2.55 -11.90 -17.87
N GLY A 195 2.73 -12.98 -17.10
CA GLY A 195 3.90 -13.87 -17.21
C GLY A 195 3.80 -14.93 -18.30
N ARG A 196 2.70 -14.97 -19.07
CA ARG A 196 2.45 -15.98 -20.13
C ARG A 196 2.54 -15.43 -21.56
N SER A 197 2.73 -14.11 -21.70
CA SER A 197 2.95 -13.42 -22.99
C SER A 197 4.43 -13.20 -23.22
#